data_AF-A0A7S1H907-F1
#
_entry.id   AF-A0A7S1H907-F1
#
_cell.length_a   1.000
_cell.length_b   1.000
_cell.length_c   1.000
_cell.angle_alpha   90.00
_cell.angle_beta   90.00
_cell.angle_gamma   90.00
#
_symmetry.space_group_name_H-M   'P 1'
#
loop_
_entity.id
_entity.type
_entity.pdbx_description
1 polymer ?
#
loop_
_entity_poly.entity_id
_entity_poly.type
_entity_poly.pdbx_seq_one_letter_code
_entity_poly.pdbx_strand_id
1 'polypeptide(L)'
;VSGKFSLLDGTNGVLIASSRATQFLGGALDVGDLNGDGIDDILIGAHGADTRSNNILGAGAAYVVFGKTSGWSGSLETSALTDDTRAHGYDVYGKTTNAAYGWSVAAADVN
;
A
#
# COMPACT_ATOMS: atom_id res chain seq x y z
N VAL A 1 -27.88 10.00 -1.08
CA VAL A 1 -26.71 10.90 -1.17
C VAL A 1 -25.98 10.63 -2.48
N SER A 2 -26.29 11.38 -3.55
CA SER A 2 -25.49 11.34 -4.79
C SER A 2 -24.28 12.24 -4.62
N GLY A 3 -23.36 11.83 -3.73
CA GLY A 3 -22.02 12.41 -3.72
C GLY A 3 -21.35 11.97 -5.01
N LYS A 4 -20.91 12.93 -5.83
CA LYS A 4 -19.92 12.66 -6.87
C LYS A 4 -18.76 11.93 -6.20
N PHE A 5 -18.66 10.61 -6.37
CA PHE A 5 -17.34 10.06 -6.65
C PHE A 5 -17.00 10.63 -8.03
N SER A 6 -16.50 11.88 -8.08
CA SER A 6 -15.65 12.23 -9.21
C SER A 6 -14.62 11.11 -9.27
N LEU A 7 -14.42 10.53 -10.46
CA LEU A 7 -13.38 9.52 -10.59
C LEU A 7 -12.12 10.05 -9.90
N LEU A 8 -11.51 9.19 -9.07
CA LEU A 8 -10.22 9.47 -8.48
C LEU A 8 -9.25 9.67 -9.65
N ASP A 9 -8.93 10.92 -9.94
CA ASP A 9 -8.14 11.32 -11.12
C ASP A 9 -6.72 11.71 -10.74
N GLY A 10 -6.38 11.54 -9.47
CA GLY A 10 -5.08 11.84 -8.91
C GLY A 10 -4.99 13.26 -8.35
N THR A 11 -5.84 14.18 -8.80
CA THR A 11 -5.93 15.54 -8.25
C THR A 11 -6.86 15.60 -7.03
N ASN A 12 -7.85 14.72 -6.97
CA ASN A 12 -8.84 14.62 -5.89
C ASN A 12 -8.70 13.34 -5.03
N GLY A 13 -7.65 12.56 -5.29
CA GLY A 13 -7.36 11.30 -4.61
C GLY A 13 -6.85 10.23 -5.58
N VAL A 14 -6.47 9.08 -5.05
CA VAL A 14 -5.87 7.97 -5.81
C VAL A 14 -6.58 6.66 -5.52
N LEU A 15 -6.83 5.86 -6.55
CA LEU A 15 -7.21 4.46 -6.40
C LEU A 15 -5.96 3.61 -6.16
N ILE A 16 -5.85 3.00 -4.98
CA ILE A 16 -4.77 2.05 -4.68
C ILE A 16 -5.35 0.64 -4.84
N ALA A 17 -4.77 -0.14 -5.75
CA ALA A 17 -5.30 -1.45 -6.11
C ALA A 17 -4.21 -2.52 -6.17
N SER A 18 -4.64 -3.77 -6.01
CA SER A 18 -3.85 -4.93 -6.37
C SER A 18 -4.51 -5.64 -7.55
N SER A 19 -3.71 -6.13 -8.48
CA SER A 19 -4.16 -6.86 -9.67
C SER A 19 -4.85 -8.21 -9.40
N ARG A 20 -4.87 -8.69 -8.15
CA ARG A 20 -5.43 -9.99 -7.76
C ARG A 20 -6.35 -9.86 -6.54
N ALA A 21 -7.58 -10.35 -6.66
CA ALA A 21 -8.58 -10.26 -5.57
C ALA A 21 -8.18 -11.02 -4.29
N THR A 22 -7.31 -12.03 -4.39
CA THR A 22 -6.88 -12.85 -3.24
C THR A 22 -5.81 -12.20 -2.38
N GLN A 23 -5.33 -11.00 -2.72
CA GLN A 23 -4.27 -10.34 -1.95
C GLN A 23 -4.78 -9.72 -0.64
N PHE A 24 -6.09 -9.53 -0.50
CA PHE A 24 -6.74 -8.87 0.65
C PHE A 24 -6.11 -7.51 0.99
N LEU A 25 -5.77 -6.73 -0.04
CA LEU A 25 -5.26 -5.37 0.10
C LEU A 25 -6.27 -4.51 0.87
N GLY A 26 -5.80 -3.78 1.87
CA GLY A 26 -6.65 -2.96 2.73
C GLY A 26 -7.33 -3.74 3.85
N GLY A 27 -6.91 -4.98 4.12
CA GLY A 27 -7.38 -5.75 5.28
C GLY A 27 -6.98 -5.15 6.63
N ALA A 28 -5.94 -4.33 6.64
CA ALA A 28 -5.52 -3.49 7.76
C ALA A 28 -4.96 -2.16 7.21
N LEU A 29 -5.12 -1.07 7.96
CA LEU A 29 -4.71 0.28 7.55
C LEU A 29 -4.14 1.04 8.74
N ASP A 30 -3.16 1.89 8.46
CA ASP A 30 -2.73 2.98 9.34
C ASP A 30 -2.25 4.18 8.50
N VAL A 31 -2.15 5.35 9.12
CA VAL A 31 -1.76 6.61 8.46
C VAL A 31 -0.77 7.37 9.34
N GLY A 32 0.21 8.00 8.71
CA GLY A 32 1.14 8.93 9.35
C GLY A 32 2.29 9.28 8.42
N ASP A 33 3.08 10.28 8.77
CA ASP A 33 4.31 10.62 8.04
C ASP A 33 5.41 9.58 8.35
N LEU A 34 5.59 8.60 7.46
CA LEU A 34 6.50 7.45 7.65
C LEU A 34 7.86 7.68 6.99
N ASN A 35 7.97 8.68 6.12
CA ASN A 35 9.20 9.04 5.43
C ASN A 35 9.82 10.37 5.91
N GLY A 36 9.12 11.12 6.76
CA GLY A 36 9.58 12.37 7.38
C GLY A 36 9.48 13.59 6.47
N ASP A 37 8.61 13.58 5.46
CA ASP A 37 8.46 14.69 4.51
C ASP A 37 7.38 15.72 4.90
N GLY A 38 6.68 15.47 6.01
CA GLY A 38 5.61 16.32 6.53
C GLY A 38 4.25 16.07 5.88
N ILE A 39 4.09 15.01 5.09
CA ILE A 39 2.82 14.60 4.47
C ILE A 39 2.45 13.21 5.01
N ASP A 40 1.17 13.02 5.34
CA ASP A 40 0.70 11.70 5.78
C ASP A 40 0.82 10.66 4.66
N ASP A 41 1.50 9.56 4.99
CA ASP A 41 1.59 8.32 4.20
C ASP A 41 0.51 7.32 4.63
N ILE A 42 0.29 6.29 3.82
CA ILE A 42 -0.66 5.21 4.12
C ILE A 42 0.10 3.89 4.24
N LEU A 43 -0.06 3.23 5.40
CA LEU A 43 0.38 1.85 5.62
C LEU A 43 -0.81 0.91 5.36
N ILE A 44 -0.62 -0.06 4.46
CA ILE A 44 -1.67 -0.96 3.99
C ILE A 44 -1.23 -2.41 4.17
N GLY A 45 -2.01 -3.17 4.94
CA GLY A 45 -1.88 -4.61 5.05
C GLY A 45 -2.54 -5.36 3.89
N ALA A 46 -1.88 -6.39 3.39
CA ALA A 46 -2.37 -7.30 2.35
C ALA A 46 -1.99 -8.75 2.71
N HIS A 47 -2.71 -9.33 3.66
CA HIS A 47 -2.33 -10.62 4.26
C HIS A 47 -2.44 -11.83 3.32
N GLY A 48 -3.11 -11.71 2.18
CA GLY A 48 -3.13 -12.73 1.14
C GLY A 48 -2.08 -12.53 0.04
N ALA A 49 -1.18 -11.56 0.20
CA ALA A 49 -0.24 -11.23 -0.87
C ALA A 49 0.75 -12.37 -1.14
N ASP A 50 1.01 -12.62 -2.42
CA ASP A 50 2.04 -13.58 -2.83
C ASP A 50 3.35 -12.84 -3.08
N THR A 51 4.48 -13.45 -2.70
CA THR A 51 5.79 -12.89 -3.05
C THR A 51 6.03 -13.00 -4.55
N ARG A 52 6.69 -11.99 -5.13
CA ARG A 52 7.01 -11.98 -6.57
C ARG A 52 8.25 -12.79 -6.93
N SER A 53 9.27 -12.81 -6.07
CA SER A 53 10.58 -13.36 -6.40
C SER A 53 10.69 -14.88 -6.21
N ASN A 54 9.91 -15.47 -5.31
CA ASN A 54 10.08 -16.86 -4.88
C ASN A 54 8.80 -17.70 -4.97
N ASN A 55 7.71 -17.19 -5.58
CA ASN A 55 6.41 -17.86 -5.68
C ASN A 55 5.85 -18.35 -4.33
N ILE A 56 6.20 -17.67 -3.24
CA ILE A 56 5.66 -17.99 -1.91
C ILE A 56 4.23 -17.47 -1.86
N LEU A 57 3.28 -18.41 -1.84
CA LEU A 57 1.85 -18.12 -1.79
C LEU A 57 1.41 -17.74 -0.37
N GLY A 58 0.53 -16.75 -0.25
CA GLY A 58 -0.05 -16.30 1.02
C GLY A 58 0.99 -15.80 2.03
N ALA A 59 2.16 -15.34 1.57
CA ALA A 59 3.17 -14.78 2.46
C ALA A 59 2.67 -13.52 3.18
N GLY A 60 1.75 -12.81 2.54
CA GLY A 60 1.28 -11.50 2.97
C GLY A 60 2.29 -10.40 2.67
N ALA A 61 1.81 -9.16 2.70
CA ALA A 61 2.61 -7.96 2.51
C ALA A 61 2.10 -6.80 3.36
N ALA A 62 2.98 -5.86 3.64
CA ALA A 62 2.64 -4.50 4.02
C ALA A 62 3.18 -3.54 2.96
N TYR A 63 2.39 -2.53 2.62
CA TYR A 63 2.74 -1.49 1.66
C TYR A 63 2.72 -0.15 2.35
N VAL A 64 3.74 0.67 2.16
CA VAL A 64 3.70 2.10 2.46
C VAL A 64 3.51 2.85 1.15
N VAL A 65 2.54 3.74 1.12
CA VAL A 65 2.25 4.62 -0.02
C VAL A 65 2.49 6.05 0.42
N PHE A 66 3.43 6.74 -0.24
CA PHE A 66 3.82 8.07 0.20
C PHE A 66 2.79 9.14 -0.13
N GLY A 67 2.48 9.99 0.83
CA GLY A 67 1.70 11.21 0.61
C GLY A 67 2.39 12.14 -0.39
N LYS A 68 1.62 12.89 -1.18
CA LYS A 68 2.17 13.88 -2.12
C LYS A 68 1.27 15.10 -2.27
N THR A 69 1.85 16.29 -2.30
CA THR A 69 1.13 17.54 -2.60
C THR A 69 0.91 17.77 -4.09
N SER A 70 1.72 17.15 -4.96
CA SER A 70 1.60 17.27 -6.41
C SER A 70 0.40 16.50 -7.00
N GLY A 71 -0.29 15.70 -6.19
CA GLY A 71 -1.29 14.73 -6.65
C GLY A 71 -0.67 13.48 -7.26
N TRP A 72 -1.54 12.51 -7.54
CA TRP A 72 -1.26 11.25 -8.21
C TRP A 72 -1.70 11.29 -9.69
N SER A 73 -1.52 10.20 -10.43
CA SER A 73 -1.99 10.04 -11.82
C SER A 73 -3.35 9.33 -11.94
N GLY A 74 -4.10 9.21 -10.85
CA GLY A 74 -5.43 8.56 -10.80
C GLY A 74 -5.42 7.20 -10.10
N SER A 75 -4.63 6.25 -10.60
CA SER A 75 -4.49 4.93 -9.97
C SER A 75 -3.03 4.57 -9.69
N LEU A 76 -2.84 3.78 -8.64
CA LEU A 76 -1.60 3.19 -8.21
C LEU A 76 -1.81 1.70 -7.99
N GLU A 77 -1.17 0.88 -8.82
CA GLU A 77 -1.07 -0.55 -8.55
C GLU A 77 0.05 -0.80 -7.55
N THR A 78 -0.14 -1.71 -6.59
CA THR A 78 0.92 -2.10 -5.63
C THR A 78 2.16 -2.71 -6.31
N SER A 79 2.10 -3.00 -7.61
CA SER A 79 3.27 -3.31 -8.43
C SER A 79 4.24 -2.16 -8.63
N ALA A 80 3.77 -0.92 -8.57
CA ALA A 80 4.61 0.26 -8.72
C ALA A 80 5.35 0.66 -7.43
N LEU A 81 5.00 0.09 -6.27
CA LEU A 81 5.67 0.35 -4.99
C LEU A 81 6.99 -0.39 -4.81
N THR A 82 7.41 -1.13 -5.83
CA THR A 82 8.61 -1.98 -5.80
C THR A 82 9.72 -1.40 -6.66
N ASP A 83 9.62 -0.13 -7.05
CA ASP A 83 10.69 0.53 -7.77
C ASP A 83 11.87 0.86 -6.84
N ASP A 84 13.10 0.70 -7.33
CA ASP A 84 14.30 0.99 -6.54
C ASP A 84 14.40 2.47 -6.18
N THR A 85 13.66 3.33 -6.90
CA THR A 85 13.59 4.77 -6.64
C THR A 85 12.73 5.08 -5.41
N ARG A 86 11.87 4.16 -4.96
CA ARG A 86 10.88 4.35 -3.89
C ARG A 86 10.07 5.62 -4.08
N ALA A 87 9.80 5.96 -5.35
CA ALA A 87 9.21 7.24 -5.68
C ALA A 87 7.77 7.34 -5.16
N HIS A 88 7.10 6.20 -4.98
CA HIS A 88 5.70 6.11 -4.59
C HIS A 88 5.48 5.45 -3.23
N GLY A 89 6.55 4.97 -2.58
CA GLY A 89 6.51 4.22 -1.34
C GLY A 89 7.42 3.00 -1.36
N TYR A 90 7.09 2.00 -0.54
CA TYR A 90 7.84 0.73 -0.49
C TYR A 90 6.96 -0.44 -0.03
N ASP A 91 7.38 -1.65 -0.33
CA ASP A 91 6.73 -2.89 0.05
C ASP A 91 7.60 -3.77 0.97
N VAL A 92 6.95 -4.54 1.83
CA VAL A 92 7.58 -5.55 2.67
C VAL A 92 6.75 -6.82 2.61
N TYR A 93 7.35 -7.90 2.12
CA TYR A 93 6.71 -9.20 2.04
C TYR A 93 7.09 -10.12 3.20
N GLY A 94 6.15 -10.98 3.59
CA GLY A 94 6.45 -12.14 4.42
C GLY A 94 7.43 -13.09 3.73
N LYS A 95 8.18 -13.85 4.54
CA LYS A 95 9.25 -14.76 4.04
C LYS A 95 8.83 -16.23 3.96
N THR A 96 7.64 -16.59 4.43
CA THR A 96 7.16 -17.99 4.48
C THR A 96 5.74 -18.09 3.94
N THR A 97 5.40 -19.27 3.41
CA THR A 97 4.07 -19.57 2.89
C THR A 97 3.02 -19.42 3.99
N ASN A 98 1.86 -18.83 3.67
CA ASN A 98 0.75 -18.63 4.60
C ASN A 98 1.11 -17.89 5.90
N ALA A 99 2.15 -17.04 5.87
CA ALA A 99 2.55 -16.26 7.04
C ALA A 99 1.55 -15.15 7.40
N ALA A 100 0.70 -14.76 6.43
CA ALA A 100 -0.28 -13.71 6.62
C ALA A 100 0.33 -12.37 7.09
N TYR A 101 1.53 -12.03 6.60
CA TYR A 101 2.16 -10.75 6.93
C TYR A 101 1.25 -9.57 6.51
N GLY A 102 1.13 -8.55 7.36
CA GLY A 102 0.17 -7.46 7.14
C GLY A 102 -1.28 -7.80 7.50
N TRP A 103 -1.55 -8.87 8.27
CA TRP A 103 -2.87 -9.13 8.87
C TRP A 103 -3.32 -8.02 9.81
N SER A 104 -2.36 -7.41 10.52
CA SER A 104 -2.54 -6.21 11.31
C SER A 104 -1.35 -5.29 11.06
N VAL A 105 -1.59 -3.99 11.08
CA VAL A 105 -0.54 -2.97 10.95
C VAL A 105 -0.73 -1.92 12.04
N ALA A 106 0.36 -1.30 12.44
CA ALA A 106 0.40 -0.13 13.28
C ALA A 106 1.67 0.67 12.93
N ALA A 107 1.55 1.98 12.90
CA ALA A 107 2.61 2.92 12.68
C ALA A 107 2.59 3.93 13.83
N ALA A 108 3.77 4.23 14.34
CA ALA A 108 3.97 5.27 15.34
C ALA A 108 5.39 5.79 15.19
N ASP A 109 5.56 7.08 15.47
CA ASP A 109 6.88 7.58 15.80
C ASP A 109 7.29 7.00 17.16
N VAL A 110 8.47 6.39 17.21
CA VAL A 110 9.00 5.70 18.39
C VAL A 110 10.37 6.23 18.80
N ASN A 111 10.83 7.34 18.22
CA ASN A 111 12.12 7.96 18.50
C ASN A 111 12.00 9.39 19.04
#